data_AF-A0A944BXS8-F1
#
_entry.id   AF-A0A944BXS8-F1
#
_cell.length_a   1.000
_cell.length_b   1.000
_cell.length_c   1.000
_cell.angle_alpha   90.00
_cell.angle_beta   90.00
_cell.angle_gamma   90.00
#
_symmetry.space_group_name_H-M   'P 1'
#
loop_
_entity.id
_entity.type
_entity.pdbx_description
1 polymer ?
#
loop_
_entity_poly.entity_id
_entity_poly.type
_entity_poly.pdbx_seq_one_letter_code
_entity_poly.pdbx_strand_id
1 'polypeptide(L)'
;MRKFRFLLATLLLVAIPLGVNAQEKFIKTDFKVRKNISFYLCPDDKENPGLQLNPNKSYAEFQVFDFGEEGTTIILKYRFESQACDENGKPKILEGTCSWSSKWLMLGYSNKIPGGNTEEGYLITYGNQPCGRNSLIKTKNNGWALMLTASPEGSNYMTDNIIGLSVDALRTKLIKDKEPGRLSGGRKKGEYMVYDLLSIGTRKRYKSNGDYYYEANVDTPYVRFYFKNGKLEKFVCLKS
;
A
#
# COMPACT_ATOMS: atom_id res chain seq x y z
N MET A 1 61.95 23.95 -9.12
CA MET A 1 61.44 23.29 -10.36
C MET A 1 61.63 21.78 -10.27
N ARG A 2 60.58 21.03 -9.90
CA ARG A 2 60.47 19.58 -10.08
C ARG A 2 58.99 19.26 -10.24
N LYS A 3 58.69 18.52 -11.30
CA LYS A 3 57.37 18.34 -11.92
C LYS A 3 56.53 17.32 -11.15
N PHE A 4 55.33 17.71 -10.71
CA PHE A 4 54.24 16.77 -10.46
C PHE A 4 53.37 16.74 -11.72
N ARG A 5 53.36 15.59 -12.42
CA ARG A 5 52.37 15.27 -13.44
C ARG A 5 51.44 14.23 -12.84
N PHE A 6 50.22 14.62 -12.48
CA PHE A 6 49.10 13.70 -12.44
C PHE A 6 48.28 13.98 -13.70
N LEU A 7 48.38 13.07 -14.67
CA LEU A 7 47.52 13.03 -15.84
C LEU A 7 46.17 12.48 -15.38
N LEU A 8 45.17 13.35 -15.38
CA LEU A 8 43.76 13.01 -15.35
C LEU A 8 43.44 12.32 -16.68
N ALA A 9 43.45 10.99 -16.69
CA ALA A 9 43.01 10.22 -17.86
C ALA A 9 41.51 9.96 -17.74
N THR A 10 40.78 10.75 -18.52
CA THR A 10 39.36 10.70 -18.82
C THR A 10 38.91 9.28 -19.14
N LEU A 11 38.14 8.65 -18.25
CA LEU A 11 37.36 7.47 -18.61
C LEU A 11 36.18 7.97 -19.46
N LEU A 12 36.27 7.79 -20.78
CA LEU A 12 35.14 7.89 -21.69
C LEU A 12 34.12 6.81 -21.30
N LEU A 13 33.19 7.15 -20.41
CA LEU A 13 31.91 6.46 -20.36
C LEU A 13 31.11 6.94 -21.55
N VAL A 14 31.15 6.14 -22.62
CA VAL A 14 30.16 6.17 -23.68
C VAL A 14 28.82 5.87 -23.01
N ALA A 15 28.10 6.93 -22.63
CA ALA A 15 26.71 6.85 -22.26
C ALA A 15 25.96 6.43 -23.52
N ILE A 16 25.69 5.14 -23.65
CA ILE A 16 24.69 4.65 -24.60
C ILE A 16 23.38 5.31 -24.19
N PRO A 17 22.73 6.11 -25.06
CA PRO A 17 21.37 6.54 -24.79
C PRO A 17 20.48 5.32 -25.02
N LEU A 18 20.30 4.49 -23.99
CA LEU A 18 19.25 3.49 -24.00
C LEU A 18 17.92 4.25 -24.03
N GLY A 19 17.22 4.06 -25.14
CA GLY A 19 16.07 4.83 -25.56
C GLY A 19 14.98 4.97 -24.51
N VAL A 20 14.47 6.19 -24.46
CA VAL A 20 13.27 6.62 -23.75
C VAL A 20 12.04 5.91 -24.32
N ASN A 21 11.29 5.19 -23.47
CA ASN A 21 9.82 5.24 -23.35
C ASN A 21 9.27 3.97 -22.66
N ALA A 22 9.58 3.81 -21.38
CA ALA A 22 8.62 3.29 -20.41
C ALA A 22 8.30 4.48 -19.50
N GLN A 23 7.16 5.15 -19.72
CA GLN A 23 6.78 6.25 -18.85
C GLN A 23 6.18 5.61 -17.59
N GLU A 24 7.04 5.29 -16.62
CA GLU A 24 6.56 5.02 -15.26
C GLU A 24 5.85 6.28 -14.78
N LYS A 25 4.52 6.17 -14.64
CA LYS A 25 3.68 7.25 -14.15
C LYS A 25 3.27 6.90 -12.75
N PHE A 26 3.54 7.79 -11.82
CA PHE A 26 2.98 7.68 -10.49
C PHE A 26 1.62 8.34 -10.42
N ILE A 27 0.65 7.63 -9.87
CA ILE A 27 -0.70 8.13 -9.66
C ILE A 27 -0.74 8.82 -8.30
N LYS A 28 -0.94 10.14 -8.32
CA LYS A 28 -1.03 11.05 -7.16
C LYS A 28 -2.35 11.82 -7.17
N THR A 29 -3.43 11.10 -7.40
CA THR A 29 -4.81 11.61 -7.40
C THR A 29 -5.72 10.46 -7.00
N ASP A 30 -6.93 10.78 -6.54
CA ASP A 30 -7.98 9.77 -6.37
C ASP A 30 -8.14 8.99 -7.69
N PHE A 31 -7.96 7.67 -7.60
CA PHE A 31 -7.90 6.80 -8.76
C PHE A 31 -8.49 5.44 -8.43
N LYS A 32 -9.11 4.83 -9.43
CA LYS A 32 -9.73 3.51 -9.28
C LYS A 32 -9.48 2.68 -10.53
N VAL A 33 -8.97 1.46 -10.34
CA VAL A 33 -8.84 0.48 -11.42
C VAL A 33 -9.30 -0.88 -10.93
N ARG A 34 -10.16 -1.52 -11.73
CA ARG A 34 -10.57 -2.90 -11.53
C ARG A 34 -10.20 -3.71 -12.75
N LYS A 35 -9.61 -4.89 -12.53
CA LYS A 35 -9.35 -5.86 -13.59
C LYS A 35 -9.88 -7.23 -13.17
N ASN A 36 -10.36 -7.97 -14.16
CA ASN A 36 -10.67 -9.37 -14.03
C ASN A 36 -9.37 -10.17 -14.07
N ILE A 37 -9.14 -11.01 -13.07
CA ILE A 37 -7.85 -11.70 -12.88
C ILE A 37 -8.00 -13.19 -13.15
N SER A 38 -7.01 -13.76 -13.83
CA SER A 38 -6.91 -15.19 -14.17
C SER A 38 -5.93 -15.93 -13.28
N PHE A 39 -5.13 -15.20 -12.49
CA PHE A 39 -4.10 -15.80 -11.65
C PHE A 39 -3.87 -14.98 -10.38
N TYR A 40 -3.64 -15.66 -9.28
CA TYR A 40 -3.19 -15.10 -8.01
C TYR A 40 -1.86 -15.74 -7.63
N LEU A 41 -0.94 -14.94 -7.09
CA LEU A 41 0.30 -15.41 -6.50
C LEU A 41 0.53 -14.72 -5.15
N CYS A 42 0.78 -15.50 -4.12
CA CYS A 42 1.28 -15.01 -2.85
C CYS A 42 2.34 -15.99 -2.34
N PRO A 43 3.63 -15.74 -2.60
CA PRO A 43 4.70 -16.69 -2.22
C PRO A 43 4.72 -17.02 -0.72
N ASP A 44 4.20 -16.12 0.11
CA ASP A 44 4.14 -16.26 1.56
C ASP A 44 2.88 -17.02 2.04
N ASP A 45 1.86 -17.19 1.18
CA ASP A 45 0.69 -18.01 1.47
C ASP A 45 1.06 -19.48 1.28
N LYS A 46 1.25 -20.18 2.41
CA LYS A 46 1.58 -21.62 2.41
C LYS A 46 0.45 -22.50 1.91
N GLU A 47 -0.79 -22.03 2.00
CA GLU A 47 -1.96 -22.79 1.56
C GLU A 47 -2.27 -22.55 0.07
N ASN A 48 -2.02 -21.33 -0.42
CA ASN A 48 -2.33 -20.94 -1.81
C ASN A 48 -1.21 -20.10 -2.43
N PRO A 49 0.00 -20.64 -2.59
CA PRO A 49 1.14 -19.86 -3.07
C PRO A 49 0.92 -19.33 -4.50
N GLY A 50 0.10 -20.04 -5.28
CA GLY A 50 -0.47 -19.56 -6.53
C GLY A 50 -1.76 -20.30 -6.89
N LEU A 51 -2.71 -19.59 -7.49
CA LEU A 51 -4.03 -20.12 -7.82
C LEU A 51 -4.45 -19.67 -9.23
N GLN A 52 -4.86 -20.62 -10.07
CA GLN A 52 -5.56 -20.32 -11.32
C GLN A 52 -7.02 -19.98 -11.02
N LEU A 53 -7.48 -18.88 -11.61
CA LEU A 53 -8.75 -18.27 -11.28
C LEU A 53 -9.70 -18.27 -12.46
N ASN A 54 -11.00 -18.34 -12.19
CA ASN A 54 -12.02 -18.06 -13.17
C ASN A 54 -12.05 -16.54 -13.45
N PRO A 55 -11.61 -16.08 -14.64
CA PRO A 55 -11.51 -14.64 -14.94
C PRO A 55 -12.87 -13.95 -15.07
N ASN A 56 -13.97 -14.70 -15.23
CA ASN A 56 -15.31 -14.11 -15.30
C ASN A 56 -15.91 -13.84 -13.92
N LYS A 57 -15.32 -14.42 -12.86
CA LYS A 57 -15.81 -14.35 -11.48
C LYS A 57 -14.81 -13.77 -10.49
N SER A 58 -13.55 -13.63 -10.92
CA SER A 58 -12.45 -13.16 -10.09
C SER A 58 -11.99 -11.78 -10.50
N TYR A 59 -11.76 -10.91 -9.52
CA TYR A 59 -11.31 -9.54 -9.76
C TYR A 59 -10.37 -9.04 -8.67
N ALA A 60 -9.57 -8.04 -9.04
CA ALA A 60 -8.82 -7.20 -8.15
C ALA A 60 -9.11 -5.73 -8.49
N GLU A 61 -9.31 -4.91 -7.46
CA GLU A 61 -9.62 -3.49 -7.58
C GLU A 61 -8.72 -2.67 -6.66
N PHE A 62 -7.85 -1.85 -7.25
CA PHE A 62 -7.13 -0.82 -6.52
C PHE A 62 -7.96 0.46 -6.47
N GLN A 63 -8.01 1.06 -5.29
CA GLN A 63 -8.53 2.40 -5.02
C GLN A 63 -7.43 3.20 -4.34
N VAL A 64 -7.05 4.32 -4.93
CA VAL A 64 -6.06 5.27 -4.41
C VAL A 64 -6.82 6.46 -3.86
N PHE A 65 -6.46 6.86 -2.65
CA PHE A 65 -6.93 8.08 -2.01
C PHE A 65 -5.73 8.96 -1.70
N ASP A 66 -5.68 10.12 -2.35
CA ASP A 66 -4.61 11.10 -2.15
C ASP A 66 -5.03 12.15 -1.12
N PHE A 67 -4.23 12.32 -0.07
CA PHE A 67 -4.42 13.32 0.97
C PHE A 67 -3.39 14.46 0.88
N GLY A 68 -2.70 14.60 -0.25
CA GLY A 68 -1.70 15.63 -0.48
C GLY A 68 -0.49 15.44 0.43
N GLU A 69 -0.15 16.47 1.21
CA GLU A 69 1.02 16.43 2.10
C GLU A 69 0.91 15.40 3.24
N GLU A 70 -0.32 14.98 3.59
CA GLU A 70 -0.57 13.95 4.61
C GLU A 70 -0.21 12.53 4.12
N GLY A 71 -0.18 12.30 2.80
CA GLY A 71 0.17 11.02 2.20
C GLY A 71 -0.94 10.38 1.38
N THR A 72 -0.76 9.10 1.09
CA THR A 72 -1.67 8.31 0.24
C THR A 72 -2.13 7.07 0.97
N THR A 73 -3.34 6.63 0.66
CA THR A 73 -3.83 5.30 1.01
C THR A 73 -4.23 4.54 -0.23
N ILE A 74 -3.78 3.30 -0.31
CA ILE A 74 -4.15 2.37 -1.37
C ILE A 74 -4.96 1.25 -0.73
N ILE A 75 -6.14 1.00 -1.26
CA ILE A 75 -7.02 -0.10 -0.85
C ILE A 75 -7.11 -1.07 -2.02
N LEU A 76 -6.88 -2.35 -1.74
CA LEU A 76 -7.11 -3.45 -2.67
C LEU A 76 -8.30 -4.25 -2.21
N LYS A 77 -9.35 -4.31 -3.03
CA LYS A 77 -10.46 -5.24 -2.86
C LYS A 77 -10.31 -6.37 -3.85
N TYR A 78 -10.50 -7.61 -3.40
CA TYR A 78 -10.37 -8.75 -4.28
C TYR A 78 -11.42 -9.82 -3.99
N ARG A 79 -11.72 -10.57 -5.05
CA ARG A 79 -12.48 -11.81 -5.01
C ARG A 79 -11.82 -12.80 -5.96
N PHE A 80 -11.55 -13.98 -5.46
CA PHE A 80 -10.98 -15.10 -6.20
C PHE A 80 -11.98 -16.24 -6.21
N GLU A 81 -12.19 -16.81 -7.38
CA GLU A 81 -12.86 -18.08 -7.56
C GLU A 81 -11.89 -19.00 -8.28
N SER A 82 -11.56 -20.14 -7.68
CA SER A 82 -10.69 -21.11 -8.33
C SER A 82 -11.30 -21.59 -9.64
N GLN A 83 -10.45 -21.82 -10.65
CA GLN A 83 -10.90 -22.37 -11.92
C GLN A 83 -11.37 -23.83 -11.78
N ALA A 84 -10.67 -24.61 -10.96
CA ALA A 84 -11.05 -25.98 -10.63
C ALA A 84 -11.96 -26.00 -9.39
N CYS A 85 -12.87 -26.97 -9.36
CA CYS A 85 -13.67 -27.27 -8.16
C CYS A 85 -12.91 -28.21 -7.23
N ASP A 86 -13.28 -28.18 -5.95
CA ASP A 86 -12.86 -29.16 -4.96
C ASP A 86 -13.52 -30.54 -5.19
N GLU A 87 -13.21 -31.51 -4.33
CA GLU A 87 -13.74 -32.87 -4.37
C GLU A 87 -15.28 -32.93 -4.24
N ASN A 88 -15.91 -31.87 -3.73
CA ASN A 88 -17.36 -31.74 -3.59
C ASN A 88 -18.01 -31.00 -4.77
N GLY A 89 -17.25 -30.70 -5.82
CA GLY A 89 -17.72 -29.97 -7.00
C GLY A 89 -17.97 -28.48 -6.75
N LYS A 90 -17.39 -27.89 -5.70
CA LYS A 90 -17.52 -26.46 -5.39
C LYS A 90 -16.22 -25.70 -5.68
N PRO A 91 -16.28 -24.49 -6.25
CA PRO A 91 -15.08 -23.66 -6.38
C PRO A 91 -14.66 -23.11 -5.02
N LYS A 92 -13.36 -22.99 -4.82
CA LYS A 92 -12.79 -22.26 -3.69
C LYS A 92 -13.00 -20.77 -3.93
N ILE A 93 -13.62 -20.10 -2.96
CA ILE A 93 -13.85 -18.65 -2.99
C ILE A 93 -13.00 -18.00 -1.89
N LEU A 94 -12.22 -17.00 -2.26
CA LEU A 94 -11.50 -16.15 -1.33
C LEU A 94 -11.83 -14.68 -1.62
N GLU A 95 -12.29 -13.96 -0.61
CA GLU A 95 -12.62 -12.54 -0.72
C GLU A 95 -11.96 -11.77 0.41
N GLY A 96 -11.48 -10.57 0.11
CA GLY A 96 -10.79 -9.78 1.12
C GLY A 96 -10.50 -8.35 0.70
N THR A 97 -10.04 -7.59 1.69
CA THR A 97 -9.56 -6.22 1.51
C THR A 97 -8.21 -6.05 2.20
N CYS A 98 -7.22 -5.60 1.44
CA CYS A 98 -5.94 -5.14 1.97
C CYS A 98 -5.85 -3.63 1.87
N SER A 99 -5.09 -3.00 2.76
CA SER A 99 -4.90 -1.55 2.72
C SER A 99 -3.52 -1.16 3.22
N TRP A 100 -2.98 -0.11 2.60
CA TRP A 100 -1.66 0.45 2.90
C TRP A 100 -1.78 1.96 3.00
N SER A 101 -1.12 2.55 3.98
CA SER A 101 -1.06 4.01 4.10
C SER A 101 0.32 4.48 4.53
N SER A 102 0.83 5.50 3.84
CA SER A 102 2.05 6.21 4.22
C SER A 102 2.18 7.54 3.46
N LYS A 103 3.03 8.43 3.98
CA LYS A 103 3.37 9.71 3.36
C LYS A 103 3.95 9.56 1.95
N TRP A 104 4.74 8.52 1.73
CA TRP A 104 5.45 8.28 0.46
C TRP A 104 4.85 7.13 -0.34
N LEU A 105 3.70 6.60 0.08
CA LEU A 105 3.03 5.52 -0.64
C LEU A 105 2.46 6.05 -1.96
N MET A 106 2.68 5.32 -3.04
CA MET A 106 2.26 5.70 -4.39
C MET A 106 1.84 4.46 -5.17
N LEU A 107 0.92 4.62 -6.13
CA LEU A 107 0.61 3.56 -7.11
C LEU A 107 1.35 3.89 -8.40
N GLY A 108 2.40 3.13 -8.69
CA GLY A 108 3.11 3.18 -9.97
C GLY A 108 2.29 2.50 -11.06
N TYR A 109 2.24 3.11 -12.23
CA TYR A 109 1.71 2.54 -13.45
C TYR A 109 2.82 2.43 -14.49
N SER A 110 2.92 1.27 -15.12
CA SER A 110 3.79 1.06 -16.26
C SER A 110 3.04 0.37 -17.39
N ASN A 111 3.27 0.85 -18.61
CA ASN A 111 2.79 0.24 -19.85
C ASN A 111 3.88 -0.56 -20.59
N LYS A 112 5.06 -0.73 -19.96
CA LYS A 112 6.17 -1.60 -20.37
C LYS A 112 7.07 -1.84 -19.16
N ILE A 113 7.03 -3.03 -18.55
CA ILE A 113 7.98 -3.37 -17.47
C ILE A 113 9.29 -3.83 -18.12
N PRO A 114 10.43 -3.11 -17.99
CA PRO A 114 11.67 -3.46 -18.67
C PRO A 114 12.19 -4.85 -18.24
N GLY A 115 12.58 -5.69 -19.19
CA GLY A 115 13.13 -7.04 -18.93
C GLY A 115 12.09 -8.14 -18.64
N GLY A 116 10.79 -7.87 -18.83
CA GLY A 116 9.72 -8.80 -18.50
C GLY A 116 8.71 -9.06 -19.62
N ASN A 117 7.95 -10.14 -19.41
CA ASN A 117 6.83 -10.61 -20.23
C ASN A 117 5.51 -9.88 -19.93
N THR A 118 5.58 -8.63 -19.46
CA THR A 118 4.47 -7.91 -18.83
C THR A 118 4.19 -6.63 -19.58
N GLU A 119 2.98 -6.49 -20.11
CA GLU A 119 2.59 -5.39 -21.01
C GLU A 119 2.01 -4.17 -20.29
N GLU A 120 1.40 -4.37 -19.13
CA GLU A 120 0.76 -3.31 -18.33
C GLU A 120 0.82 -3.72 -16.86
N GLY A 121 1.02 -2.79 -15.93
CA GLY A 121 1.05 -3.11 -14.52
C GLY A 121 0.79 -1.93 -13.60
N TYR A 122 0.17 -2.23 -12.47
CA TYR A 122 0.04 -1.35 -11.31
C TYR A 122 0.86 -1.95 -10.17
N LEU A 123 1.77 -1.16 -9.60
CA LEU A 123 2.68 -1.57 -8.54
C LEU A 123 2.58 -0.61 -7.36
N ILE A 124 2.44 -1.14 -6.16
CA ILE A 124 2.51 -0.32 -4.95
C ILE A 124 3.98 0.02 -4.70
N THR A 125 4.29 1.31 -4.55
CA THR A 125 5.64 1.80 -4.27
C THR A 125 5.68 2.71 -3.04
N TYR A 126 6.84 2.76 -2.41
CA TYR A 126 7.19 3.75 -1.38
C TYR A 126 8.30 4.63 -1.94
N GLY A 127 7.95 5.87 -2.30
CA GLY A 127 8.79 6.69 -3.15
C GLY A 127 9.07 5.97 -4.48
N ASN A 128 10.35 5.77 -4.78
CA ASN A 128 10.82 5.10 -5.99
C ASN A 128 11.13 3.60 -5.79
N GLN A 129 10.80 3.03 -4.63
CA GLN A 129 11.07 1.63 -4.31
C GLN A 129 9.77 0.81 -4.32
N PRO A 130 9.73 -0.38 -4.94
CA PRO A 130 8.60 -1.29 -4.84
C PRO A 130 8.30 -1.71 -3.40
N CYS A 131 7.03 -1.66 -2.98
CA CYS A 131 6.57 -2.20 -1.69
C CYS A 131 6.33 -3.71 -1.81
N GLY A 132 7.41 -4.49 -1.85
CA GLY A 132 7.37 -5.93 -2.10
C GLY A 132 6.96 -6.25 -3.54
N ARG A 133 6.17 -7.32 -3.74
CA ARG A 133 5.66 -7.71 -5.07
C ARG A 133 4.17 -7.40 -5.27
N ASN A 134 3.61 -6.56 -4.39
CA ASN A 134 2.20 -6.19 -4.39
C ASN A 134 1.81 -5.44 -5.67
N SER A 135 1.25 -6.16 -6.63
CA SER A 135 1.04 -5.64 -7.98
C SER A 135 -0.10 -6.33 -8.72
N LEU A 136 -0.72 -5.60 -9.63
CA LEU A 136 -1.69 -6.10 -10.60
C LEU A 136 -1.06 -5.97 -11.98
N ILE A 137 -0.74 -7.09 -12.60
CA ILE A 137 0.05 -7.14 -13.84
C ILE A 137 -0.68 -7.86 -14.95
N LYS A 138 -0.56 -7.36 -16.18
CA LYS A 138 -1.07 -8.01 -17.37
C LYS A 138 -0.02 -9.01 -17.89
N THR A 139 -0.37 -10.28 -17.85
CA THR A 139 0.48 -11.39 -18.31
C THR A 139 0.49 -11.50 -19.83
N LYS A 140 1.51 -12.19 -20.36
CA LYS A 140 1.67 -12.55 -21.78
C LYS A 140 0.45 -13.18 -22.46
N ASN A 141 -0.37 -13.92 -21.71
CA ASN A 141 -1.54 -14.60 -22.25
C ASN A 141 -2.79 -13.70 -22.24
N ASN A 142 -2.60 -12.36 -22.18
CA ASN A 142 -3.64 -11.34 -22.02
C ASN A 142 -4.50 -11.41 -20.74
N GLY A 143 -4.20 -12.32 -19.82
CA GLY A 143 -4.85 -12.39 -18.50
C GLY A 143 -4.19 -11.47 -17.47
N TRP A 144 -4.95 -10.94 -16.52
CA TRP A 144 -4.38 -10.19 -15.38
C TRP A 144 -4.03 -11.13 -14.24
N ALA A 145 -2.90 -10.86 -13.59
CA ALA A 145 -2.47 -11.55 -12.38
C ALA A 145 -2.36 -10.56 -11.23
N LEU A 146 -2.83 -10.97 -10.05
CA LEU A 146 -2.57 -10.27 -8.80
C LEU A 146 -1.45 -10.99 -8.06
N MET A 147 -0.39 -10.26 -7.74
CA MET A 147 0.71 -10.72 -6.89
C MET A 147 0.64 -9.99 -5.56
N LEU A 148 0.64 -10.71 -4.44
CA LEU A 148 0.72 -10.16 -3.09
C LEU A 148 1.90 -10.75 -2.33
N THR A 149 2.44 -10.00 -1.38
CA THR A 149 3.47 -10.44 -0.43
C THR A 149 3.11 -9.95 0.96
N ALA A 150 3.40 -10.75 1.98
CA ALA A 150 2.98 -10.52 3.36
C ALA A 150 3.59 -9.26 3.99
N SER A 151 4.66 -8.70 3.41
CA SER A 151 5.32 -7.50 3.92
C SER A 151 5.55 -6.43 2.84
N PRO A 152 4.62 -5.46 2.68
CA PRO A 152 4.92 -4.17 2.09
C PRO A 152 5.93 -3.41 2.97
N GLU A 153 7.22 -3.57 2.69
CA GLU A 153 8.25 -2.66 3.18
C GLU A 153 7.84 -1.21 2.86
N GLY A 154 7.86 -0.31 3.85
CA GLY A 154 7.54 1.11 3.68
C GLY A 154 6.11 1.56 4.00
N SER A 155 5.18 0.67 4.39
CA SER A 155 3.87 1.12 4.89
C SER A 155 3.91 1.46 6.38
N ASN A 156 3.36 2.61 6.78
CA ASN A 156 3.32 3.05 8.19
C ASN A 156 2.11 2.50 8.94
N TYR A 157 1.11 2.01 8.21
CA TYR A 157 -0.01 1.28 8.76
C TYR A 157 -0.50 0.27 7.73
N MET A 158 -0.44 -1.01 8.11
CA MET A 158 -1.05 -2.12 7.38
C MET A 158 -2.06 -2.74 8.33
N THR A 159 -3.28 -2.94 7.87
CA THR A 159 -4.25 -3.70 8.63
C THR A 159 -5.16 -4.45 7.68
N ASP A 160 -5.45 -5.68 8.07
CA ASP A 160 -6.41 -6.51 7.36
C ASP A 160 -7.82 -5.98 7.61
N ASN A 161 -8.52 -5.73 6.50
CA ASN A 161 -9.97 -5.65 6.42
C ASN A 161 -10.65 -4.71 7.45
N ILE A 162 -10.20 -3.45 7.56
CA ILE A 162 -10.91 -2.42 8.37
C ILE A 162 -11.94 -1.61 7.57
N ILE A 163 -11.85 -1.63 6.24
CA ILE A 163 -12.77 -0.88 5.38
C ILE A 163 -14.18 -1.45 5.53
N GLY A 164 -15.18 -0.58 5.68
CA GLY A 164 -16.57 -0.96 5.93
C GLY A 164 -16.91 -1.25 7.40
N LEU A 165 -15.94 -1.21 8.32
CA LEU A 165 -16.26 -1.28 9.74
C LEU A 165 -17.06 -0.05 10.19
N SER A 166 -17.94 -0.24 11.18
CA SER A 166 -18.49 0.88 11.95
C SER A 166 -17.43 1.43 12.90
N VAL A 167 -17.67 2.61 13.47
CA VAL A 167 -16.75 3.21 14.45
C VAL A 167 -16.57 2.28 15.66
N ASP A 168 -17.65 1.67 16.15
CA ASP A 168 -17.58 0.74 17.28
C ASP A 168 -16.82 -0.54 16.92
N ALA A 169 -17.04 -1.10 15.74
CA ALA A 169 -16.30 -2.29 15.29
C ALA A 169 -14.81 -1.98 15.11
N LEU A 170 -14.47 -0.79 14.58
CA LEU A 170 -13.08 -0.33 14.51
C LEU A 170 -12.48 -0.21 15.91
N ARG A 171 -13.20 0.41 16.86
CA ARG A 171 -12.74 0.53 18.26
C ARG A 171 -12.48 -0.84 18.89
N THR A 172 -13.40 -1.79 18.73
CA THR A 172 -13.24 -3.16 19.23
C THR A 172 -12.02 -3.84 18.61
N LYS A 173 -11.81 -3.68 17.29
CA LYS A 173 -10.64 -4.23 16.60
C LYS A 173 -9.34 -3.62 17.13
N LEU A 174 -9.25 -2.30 17.25
CA LEU A 174 -8.06 -1.62 17.78
C LEU A 174 -7.72 -2.12 19.20
N ILE A 175 -8.72 -2.30 20.06
CA ILE A 175 -8.53 -2.85 21.41
C ILE A 175 -8.04 -4.30 21.35
N LYS A 176 -8.69 -5.14 20.53
CA LYS A 176 -8.33 -6.56 20.36
C LYS A 176 -6.90 -6.73 19.85
N ASP A 177 -6.51 -5.89 18.90
CA ASP A 177 -5.20 -5.88 18.27
C ASP A 177 -4.13 -5.19 19.16
N LYS A 178 -4.54 -4.67 20.34
CA LYS A 178 -3.69 -3.94 21.30
C LYS A 178 -2.99 -2.73 20.68
N GLU A 179 -3.68 -2.07 19.75
CA GLU A 179 -3.18 -0.87 19.10
C GLU A 179 -3.00 0.26 20.12
N PRO A 180 -1.80 0.86 20.23
CA PRO A 180 -1.49 1.84 21.27
C PRO A 180 -2.13 3.20 20.95
N GLY A 181 -3.38 3.39 21.36
CA GLY A 181 -4.05 4.67 21.17
C GLY A 181 -5.49 4.68 21.64
N ARG A 182 -6.15 5.83 21.45
CA ARG A 182 -7.60 5.99 21.61
C ARG A 182 -8.20 6.70 20.42
N LEU A 183 -9.40 6.32 20.00
CA LEU A 183 -10.13 7.09 18.99
C LEU A 183 -10.65 8.40 19.59
N SER A 184 -10.53 9.50 18.85
CA SER A 184 -11.03 10.82 19.23
C SER A 184 -12.58 10.89 19.20
N GLY A 185 -13.13 12.02 19.67
CA GLY A 185 -14.59 12.27 19.75
C GLY A 185 -15.32 12.51 18.42
N GLY A 186 -14.70 12.22 17.27
CA GLY A 186 -15.28 12.44 15.95
C GLY A 186 -15.45 13.91 15.58
N ARG A 187 -15.34 14.25 14.29
CA ARG A 187 -15.69 15.58 13.77
C ARG A 187 -16.21 15.50 12.35
N LYS A 188 -17.11 16.40 11.97
CA LYS A 188 -17.60 16.48 10.59
C LYS A 188 -16.57 17.19 9.70
N LYS A 189 -16.28 16.62 8.53
CA LYS A 189 -15.46 17.23 7.47
C LYS A 189 -16.11 16.95 6.12
N GLY A 190 -16.88 17.90 5.62
CA GLY A 190 -17.71 17.70 4.43
C GLY A 190 -18.75 16.61 4.65
N GLU A 191 -18.77 15.62 3.75
CA GLU A 191 -19.65 14.45 3.85
C GLU A 191 -19.15 13.37 4.84
N TYR A 192 -17.96 13.55 5.41
CA TYR A 192 -17.32 12.55 6.27
C TYR A 192 -17.47 12.86 7.75
N MET A 193 -17.62 11.80 8.54
CA MET A 193 -17.29 11.81 9.97
C MET A 193 -15.87 11.30 10.15
N VAL A 194 -15.02 12.13 10.75
CA VAL A 194 -13.58 11.90 10.85
C VAL A 194 -13.18 11.61 12.30
N TYR A 195 -12.45 10.53 12.51
CA TYR A 195 -11.91 10.12 13.80
C TYR A 195 -10.40 10.01 13.69
N ASP A 196 -9.67 10.52 14.68
CA ASP A 196 -8.22 10.34 14.75
C ASP A 196 -7.90 9.29 15.81
N LEU A 197 -6.94 8.41 15.49
CA LEU A 197 -6.29 7.57 16.47
C LEU A 197 -5.19 8.38 17.16
N LEU A 198 -5.39 8.61 18.44
CA LEU A 198 -4.59 9.46 19.27
C LEU A 198 -3.59 8.62 20.06
N SER A 199 -2.32 9.02 20.05
CA SER A 199 -1.27 8.38 20.84
C SER A 199 -1.59 8.46 22.33
N ILE A 200 -1.36 7.35 23.03
CA ILE A 200 -1.39 7.26 24.50
C ILE A 200 0.02 7.30 25.12
N GLY A 201 1.07 7.52 24.30
CA GLY A 201 2.48 7.38 24.70
C GLY A 201 3.21 8.69 25.01
N THR A 202 4.24 8.57 25.85
CA THR A 202 5.13 9.64 26.28
C THR A 202 6.32 9.83 25.33
N ARG A 203 6.72 11.07 25.04
CA ARG A 203 7.89 11.48 24.26
C ARG A 203 9.06 11.79 25.20
N LYS A 204 10.21 11.18 24.99
CA LYS A 204 11.46 11.54 25.71
C LYS A 204 11.93 12.92 25.26
N ARG A 205 12.05 13.88 26.19
CA ARG A 205 12.56 15.24 25.98
C ARG A 205 13.84 15.44 26.78
N TYR A 206 14.85 16.01 26.15
CA TYR A 206 16.11 16.36 26.79
C TYR A 206 16.07 17.81 27.28
N LYS A 207 16.48 18.03 28.52
CA LYS A 207 16.74 19.35 29.11
C LYS A 207 18.12 19.84 28.66
N SER A 208 18.34 21.15 28.75
CA SER A 208 19.62 21.78 28.35
C SER A 208 20.84 21.30 29.13
N ASN A 209 20.64 20.70 30.31
CA ASN A 209 21.69 20.09 31.14
C ASN A 209 21.95 18.60 30.81
N GLY A 210 21.29 18.03 29.80
CA GLY A 210 21.45 16.63 29.40
C GLY A 210 20.53 15.64 30.11
N ASP A 211 19.81 16.06 31.15
CA ASP A 211 18.74 15.25 31.75
C ASP A 211 17.60 15.04 30.76
N TYR A 212 16.77 14.02 30.97
CA TYR A 212 15.55 13.84 30.19
C TYR A 212 14.31 13.66 31.06
N TYR A 213 13.16 14.01 30.50
CA TYR A 213 11.85 13.67 31.06
C TYR A 213 10.96 13.08 29.98
N TYR A 214 9.97 12.29 30.39
CA TYR A 214 8.93 11.79 29.50
C TYR A 214 7.80 12.84 29.46
N GLU A 215 7.68 13.56 28.36
CA GLU A 215 6.55 14.44 28.08
C GLU A 215 5.37 13.57 27.66
N ALA A 216 4.23 13.67 28.33
CA ALA A 216 3.04 12.95 27.92
C ALA A 216 2.53 13.56 26.60
N ASN A 217 2.79 12.93 25.45
CA ASN A 217 2.29 13.38 24.15
C ASN A 217 0.94 12.72 23.87
N VAL A 218 0.08 12.82 24.90
CA VAL A 218 -1.31 12.37 24.87
C VAL A 218 -2.00 13.18 23.79
N ASP A 219 -2.82 12.53 22.98
CA ASP A 219 -3.65 13.18 21.98
C ASP A 219 -2.93 13.68 20.71
N THR A 220 -1.72 13.19 20.42
CA THR A 220 -1.13 13.36 19.07
C THR A 220 -1.81 12.41 18.06
N PRO A 221 -2.46 12.91 16.99
CA PRO A 221 -3.04 12.08 15.95
C PRO A 221 -1.97 11.33 15.17
N TYR A 222 -2.14 10.03 14.93
CA TYR A 222 -1.23 9.26 14.09
C TYR A 222 -1.90 8.42 13.00
N VAL A 223 -3.20 8.18 13.09
CA VAL A 223 -4.03 7.72 11.97
C VAL A 223 -5.29 8.55 11.94
N ARG A 224 -5.79 8.87 10.75
CA ARG A 224 -7.06 9.56 10.56
C ARG A 224 -7.99 8.70 9.72
N PHE A 225 -9.18 8.43 10.23
CA PHE A 225 -10.21 7.60 9.62
C PHE A 225 -11.36 8.47 9.12
N TYR A 226 -11.86 8.19 7.91
CA TYR A 226 -12.95 8.90 7.26
C TYR A 226 -14.14 7.96 7.04
N PHE A 227 -15.22 8.22 7.76
CA PHE A 227 -16.46 7.44 7.70
C PHE A 227 -17.51 8.16 6.86
N LYS A 228 -18.16 7.42 5.96
CA LYS A 228 -19.31 7.87 5.18
C LYS A 228 -20.46 6.92 5.45
N ASN A 229 -21.66 7.45 5.72
CA ASN A 229 -22.84 6.65 6.07
C ASN A 229 -22.58 5.63 7.20
N GLY A 230 -21.79 6.02 8.22
CA GLY A 230 -21.45 5.18 9.37
C GLY A 230 -20.44 4.05 9.10
N LYS A 231 -19.82 4.02 7.92
CA LYS A 231 -18.88 2.97 7.49
C LYS A 231 -17.53 3.57 7.12
N LEU A 232 -16.44 2.93 7.54
CA LEU A 232 -15.09 3.38 7.21
C LEU A 232 -14.87 3.26 5.69
N GLU A 233 -14.60 4.38 5.03
CA GLU A 233 -14.38 4.39 3.57
C GLU A 233 -12.88 4.48 3.23
N LYS A 234 -12.16 5.34 3.94
CA LYS A 234 -10.72 5.58 3.74
C LYS A 234 -10.05 6.06 5.03
N PHE A 235 -8.73 6.00 5.07
CA PHE A 235 -7.94 6.49 6.20
C PHE A 235 -6.60 7.01 5.70
N VAL A 236 -5.80 7.65 6.57
CA VAL A 236 -4.41 8.02 6.28
C VAL A 236 -3.56 7.89 7.55
N CYS A 237 -2.38 7.31 7.44
CA CYS A 237 -1.38 7.29 8.50
C CYS A 237 -0.62 8.63 8.49
N LEU A 238 -0.66 9.34 9.61
CA LEU A 238 -0.08 10.68 9.76
C LEU A 238 1.36 10.64 10.29
N LYS A 239 1.82 9.48 10.75
CA LYS A 239 3.22 9.27 11.12
C LYS A 239 4.06 9.21 9.85
N SER A 240 5.19 9.93 9.87
CA SER A 240 6.26 9.86 8.88
C SER A 240 7.15 8.66 9.15
#